data_AF-A0A9D2M1D7-F1
#
_entry.id   AF-A0A9D2M1D7-F1
#
_cell.length_a   1.000
_cell.length_b   1.000
_cell.length_c   1.000
_cell.angle_alpha   90.00
_cell.angle_beta   90.00
_cell.angle_gamma   90.00
#
_symmetry.space_group_name_H-M   'P 1'
#
loop_
_entity.id
_entity.type
_entity.pdbx_description
1 polymer ?
#
loop_
_entity_poly.entity_id
_entity_poly.type
_entity_poly.pdbx_seq_one_letter_code
_entity_poly.pdbx_strand_id
1 'polypeptide(L)'
;MQFILLILVVCLAIALLATIWPLFVFLALIVVAYKIYEVVYFNGKKFLSIKEKIQAHIDDCNDLNQHIEDLKSTSLVVNRTDYGEAEYHDASRWNVKREALKNQKYAPYIYDCSRTVCDNARRQPFKYVCKYFGIKADEPTLERFEAALNDFSAVEDGKVSLKKEREQIMTSIDADVPFLIKKFSGKKLEAKLGFDEVDFSTLYFPKYEFKYVSAGGNTSTKYDVVMDIDNLNRFVTFLSEKIKFKKSAAGQRALMTSGLRQYIKERDHFTCRYCGASISKEPNLLLEIDHIVPVSKGGLTTEDNLQT
;
A
#
# COMPACT_ATOMS: atom_id res chain seq x y z
N MET A 1 -40.28 24.48 47.42
CA MET A 1 -40.97 23.55 46.49
C MET A 1 -40.01 22.75 45.62
N GLN A 2 -39.01 23.34 44.96
CA GLN A 2 -38.08 22.62 44.07
C GLN A 2 -37.32 21.45 44.75
N PHE A 3 -36.89 21.62 46.01
CA PHE A 3 -36.17 20.58 46.76
C PHE A 3 -37.04 19.35 47.08
N ILE A 4 -38.32 19.58 47.43
CA ILE A 4 -39.29 18.51 47.71
C ILE A 4 -39.64 17.76 46.42
N LEU A 5 -39.77 18.48 45.31
CA LEU A 5 -40.00 17.89 43.98
C LEU A 5 -38.82 16.99 43.56
N LEU A 6 -37.59 17.43 43.84
CA LEU A 6 -36.37 16.67 43.55
C LEU A 6 -36.30 15.38 44.39
N ILE A 7 -36.63 15.46 45.69
CA ILE A 7 -36.71 14.27 46.56
C ILE A 7 -37.77 13.28 46.05
N LEU A 8 -38.95 13.77 45.65
CA LEU A 8 -40.01 12.92 45.10
C LEU A 8 -39.58 12.21 43.81
N VAL A 9 -38.90 12.91 42.90
CA VAL A 9 -38.36 12.31 41.66
C VAL A 9 -37.31 11.26 41.97
N VAL A 10 -36.42 11.50 42.94
CA VAL A 10 -35.39 10.53 43.36
C VAL A 10 -36.03 9.29 44.00
N CYS A 11 -37.01 9.46 44.90
CA CYS A 11 -37.74 8.35 45.50
C CYS A 11 -38.48 7.52 44.44
N LEU A 12 -39.09 8.17 43.44
CA LEU A 12 -39.78 7.52 42.34
C LEU A 12 -38.80 6.75 41.42
N ALA A 13 -37.62 7.30 41.16
CA ALA A 13 -36.55 6.63 40.43
C ALA A 13 -36.00 5.40 41.19
N ILE A 14 -35.82 5.50 42.50
CA ILE A 14 -35.39 4.37 43.35
C ILE A 14 -36.46 3.28 43.37
N ALA A 15 -37.73 3.64 43.50
CA ALA A 15 -38.84 2.69 43.44
C ALA A 15 -38.93 1.99 42.08
N LEU A 16 -38.72 2.72 40.97
CA LEU A 16 -38.64 2.14 39.63
C LEU A 16 -37.42 1.20 39.46
N LEU A 17 -36.25 1.56 39.99
CA LEU A 17 -35.08 0.68 39.97
C LEU A 17 -35.31 -0.58 40.81
N ALA A 18 -35.96 -0.46 41.96
CA ALA A 18 -36.30 -1.58 42.85
C ALA A 18 -37.36 -2.53 42.27
N THR A 19 -38.18 -2.09 41.31
CA THR A 19 -39.12 -2.98 40.60
C THR A 19 -38.50 -3.61 39.35
N ILE A 20 -37.53 -2.94 38.71
CA ILE A 20 -36.92 -3.40 37.46
C ILE A 20 -35.71 -4.33 37.70
N TRP A 21 -34.99 -4.22 38.82
CA TRP A 21 -33.80 -5.06 39.08
C TRP A 21 -34.02 -6.59 39.01
N PRO A 22 -35.17 -7.18 39.37
CA PRO A 22 -35.39 -8.62 39.23
C PRO A 22 -35.43 -9.07 37.77
N LEU A 23 -35.84 -8.20 36.84
CA LEU A 23 -35.80 -8.47 35.40
C LEU A 23 -34.35 -8.57 34.91
N PHE A 24 -33.45 -7.73 35.43
CA PHE A 24 -32.02 -7.82 35.13
C PHE A 24 -31.39 -9.10 35.69
N VAL A 25 -31.78 -9.53 36.89
CA VAL A 25 -31.33 -10.81 37.48
C VAL A 25 -31.82 -12.00 36.65
N PHE A 26 -33.09 -11.98 36.21
CA PHE A 26 -33.63 -13.01 35.33
C PHE A 26 -32.91 -13.06 33.97
N LEU A 27 -32.65 -11.90 33.36
CA LEU A 27 -31.81 -11.80 32.16
C LEU A 27 -30.40 -12.36 32.38
N ALA A 28 -29.77 -12.05 33.51
CA ALA A 28 -28.45 -12.57 33.85
C ALA A 28 -28.46 -14.10 33.98
N LEU A 29 -29.49 -14.68 34.61
CA LEU A 29 -29.65 -16.13 34.72
C LEU A 29 -29.84 -16.80 33.35
N ILE A 30 -30.59 -16.17 32.43
CA ILE A 30 -30.74 -16.65 31.05
C ILE A 30 -29.38 -16.64 30.34
N VAL A 31 -28.58 -15.58 30.49
CA VAL A 31 -27.25 -15.48 29.90
C VAL A 31 -26.32 -16.56 30.46
N VAL A 32 -26.34 -16.80 31.78
CA VAL A 32 -25.54 -17.85 32.42
C VAL A 32 -25.97 -19.24 31.93
N ALA A 33 -27.26 -19.53 31.88
CA ALA A 33 -27.79 -20.79 31.36
C ALA A 33 -27.38 -21.02 29.89
N TYR A 34 -27.43 -19.97 29.06
CA TYR A 34 -26.95 -20.02 27.69
C TYR A 34 -25.44 -20.30 27.60
N LYS A 35 -24.63 -19.67 28.46
CA LYS A 35 -23.18 -19.92 28.50
C LYS A 35 -22.84 -21.35 28.91
N ILE A 36 -23.59 -21.93 29.84
CA ILE A 36 -23.44 -23.34 30.22
C ILE A 36 -23.82 -24.25 29.04
N TYR A 37 -24.96 -24.00 28.39
CA TYR A 37 -25.39 -24.73 27.20
C TYR A 37 -24.34 -24.68 26.07
N GLU A 38 -23.77 -23.50 25.83
CA GLU A 38 -22.71 -23.27 24.83
C GLU A 38 -21.49 -24.15 25.10
N VAL A 39 -21.01 -24.21 26.34
CA VAL A 39 -19.86 -25.05 26.72
C VAL A 39 -20.16 -26.54 26.56
N VAL A 40 -21.35 -26.98 26.97
CA VAL A 40 -21.76 -28.39 26.85
C VAL A 40 -21.86 -28.81 25.38
N TYR A 41 -22.37 -27.94 24.51
CA TYR A 41 -22.47 -28.23 23.08
C TYR A 41 -21.08 -28.39 22.43
N PHE A 42 -20.17 -27.42 22.65
CA PHE A 42 -18.84 -27.44 22.02
C PHE A 42 -17.93 -28.57 22.53
N ASN A 43 -18.17 -29.09 23.74
CA ASN A 43 -17.47 -30.27 24.25
C ASN A 43 -18.21 -31.59 23.97
N GLY A 44 -19.35 -31.53 23.27
CA GLY A 44 -20.18 -32.69 22.97
C GLY A 44 -19.67 -33.51 21.79
N LYS A 45 -19.93 -34.83 21.82
CA LYS A 45 -19.55 -35.77 20.75
C LYS A 45 -20.07 -35.37 19.36
N LYS A 46 -21.29 -34.81 19.29
CA LYS A 46 -21.89 -34.34 18.04
C LYS A 46 -21.04 -33.25 17.38
N PHE A 47 -20.64 -32.24 18.15
CA PHE A 47 -19.81 -31.15 17.66
C PHE A 47 -18.42 -31.63 17.23
N LEU A 48 -17.78 -32.49 18.04
CA LEU A 48 -16.48 -33.09 17.69
C LEU A 48 -16.56 -33.89 16.39
N SER A 49 -17.63 -34.66 16.16
CA SER A 49 -17.82 -35.40 14.90
C SER A 49 -18.02 -34.49 13.68
N ILE A 50 -18.65 -33.33 13.86
CA ILE A 50 -18.78 -32.33 12.78
C ILE A 50 -17.40 -31.78 12.45
N LYS A 51 -16.64 -31.37 13.49
CA LYS A 51 -15.28 -30.85 13.34
C LYS A 51 -14.37 -31.85 12.60
N GLU A 52 -14.39 -33.12 13.00
CA GLU A 52 -13.59 -34.17 12.37
C GLU A 52 -13.95 -34.37 10.89
N LYS A 53 -15.25 -34.34 10.55
CA LYS A 53 -15.72 -34.47 9.15
C LYS A 53 -15.24 -33.36 8.23
N ILE A 54 -15.10 -32.14 8.75
CA ILE A 54 -14.72 -30.96 7.96
C ILE A 54 -13.25 -30.56 8.17
N GLN A 55 -12.48 -31.31 8.96
CA GLN A 55 -11.12 -30.93 9.36
C GLN A 55 -10.20 -30.71 8.15
N ALA A 56 -10.24 -31.61 7.16
CA ALA A 56 -9.44 -31.45 5.94
C ALA A 56 -9.74 -30.14 5.21
N HIS A 57 -11.02 -29.77 5.09
CA HIS A 57 -11.42 -28.50 4.48
C HIS A 57 -11.02 -27.27 5.31
N ILE A 58 -11.04 -27.39 6.64
CA ILE A 58 -10.54 -26.34 7.52
C ILE A 58 -9.03 -26.16 7.33
N ASP A 59 -8.29 -27.26 7.26
CA ASP A 59 -6.84 -27.24 7.06
C ASP A 59 -6.51 -26.60 5.70
N ASP A 60 -7.20 -27.00 4.62
CA ASP A 60 -7.05 -26.38 3.29
C ASP A 60 -7.34 -24.86 3.30
N CYS A 61 -8.39 -24.45 4.01
CA CYS A 61 -8.75 -23.03 4.16
C CYS A 61 -7.68 -22.25 4.95
N ASN A 62 -7.15 -22.84 6.01
CA ASN A 62 -6.13 -22.20 6.85
C ASN A 62 -4.77 -22.14 6.13
N ASP A 63 -4.40 -23.18 5.38
CA ASP A 63 -3.19 -23.20 4.55
C ASP A 63 -3.25 -22.12 3.47
N LEU A 64 -4.39 -21.99 2.79
CA LEU A 64 -4.61 -20.92 1.80
C LEU A 64 -4.59 -19.53 2.46
N ASN A 65 -5.16 -19.39 3.66
CA ASN A 65 -5.10 -18.15 4.41
C ASN A 65 -3.65 -17.79 4.79
N GLN A 66 -2.85 -18.75 5.25
CA GLN A 66 -1.44 -18.54 5.57
C GLN A 66 -0.65 -18.13 4.32
N HIS A 67 -0.88 -18.79 3.18
CA HIS A 67 -0.26 -18.41 1.93
C HIS A 67 -0.61 -16.97 1.51
N ILE A 68 -1.86 -16.57 1.69
CA ILE A 68 -2.31 -15.19 1.46
C ILE A 68 -1.60 -14.21 2.40
N GLU A 69 -1.46 -14.54 3.69
CA GLU A 69 -0.75 -13.70 4.66
C GLU A 69 0.75 -13.55 4.32
N ASP A 70 1.40 -14.60 3.85
CA ASP A 70 2.80 -14.53 3.40
C ASP A 70 2.94 -13.56 2.22
N LEU A 71 2.01 -13.59 1.26
CA LEU A 71 2.00 -12.67 0.12
C LEU A 71 1.76 -11.21 0.53
N LYS A 72 0.98 -10.96 1.60
CA LYS A 72 0.77 -9.61 2.16
C LYS A 72 2.06 -8.97 2.69
N SER A 73 3.07 -9.76 3.05
CA SER A 73 4.35 -9.26 3.58
C SER A 73 5.28 -8.65 2.51
N THR A 74 4.86 -8.66 1.23
CA THR A 74 5.65 -8.15 0.11
C THR A 74 6.05 -6.68 0.32
N SER A 75 7.35 -6.45 0.41
CA SER A 75 7.91 -5.12 0.65
C SER A 75 7.78 -4.21 -0.57
N LEU A 76 7.55 -2.91 -0.34
CA LEU A 76 7.61 -1.90 -1.40
C LEU A 76 9.00 -1.80 -2.02
N VAL A 77 9.03 -1.61 -3.34
CA VAL A 77 10.24 -1.25 -4.06
C VAL A 77 10.65 0.17 -3.67
N VAL A 78 11.69 0.27 -2.84
CA VAL A 78 12.35 1.55 -2.54
C VAL A 78 13.79 1.44 -2.99
N ASN A 79 14.24 2.42 -3.77
CA ASN A 79 15.63 2.51 -4.20
C ASN A 79 16.17 3.91 -3.92
N ARG A 80 16.12 4.30 -2.64
CA ARG A 80 16.69 5.55 -2.19
C ARG A 80 18.18 5.38 -1.99
N THR A 81 18.94 6.24 -2.65
CA THR A 81 20.36 6.40 -2.36
C THR A 81 20.50 6.97 -0.95
N ASP A 82 21.37 6.38 -0.15
CA ASP A 82 21.83 6.99 1.09
C ASP A 82 22.71 8.20 0.75
N TYR A 83 22.30 9.39 1.18
CA TYR A 83 23.04 10.64 0.98
C TYR A 83 23.91 11.02 2.20
N GLY A 84 23.98 10.14 3.20
CA GLY A 84 24.67 10.36 4.46
C GLY A 84 23.80 11.06 5.50
N GLU A 85 24.41 11.33 6.65
CA GLU A 85 23.77 12.00 7.79
C GLU A 85 24.21 13.47 7.86
N ALA A 86 23.28 14.33 8.32
CA ALA A 86 23.55 15.74 8.54
C ALA A 86 22.95 16.17 9.88
N GLU A 87 23.67 17.02 10.62
CA GLU A 87 23.17 17.61 11.86
C GLU A 87 22.45 18.93 11.58
N TYR A 88 21.30 19.11 12.23
CA TYR A 88 20.53 20.35 12.15
C TYR A 88 20.90 21.29 13.31
N HIS A 89 21.39 22.48 12.97
CA HIS A 89 21.64 23.56 13.93
C HIS A 89 20.70 24.73 13.67
N ASP A 90 19.91 25.11 14.68
CA ASP A 90 19.05 26.28 14.61
C ASP A 90 19.80 27.55 15.04
N ALA A 91 19.92 28.50 14.12
CA ALA A 91 20.48 29.83 14.37
C ALA A 91 19.40 30.91 14.60
N SER A 92 18.13 30.51 14.75
CA SER A 92 17.05 31.47 14.94
C SER A 92 17.17 32.19 16.29
N ARG A 93 16.91 33.51 16.28
CA ARG A 93 16.97 34.35 17.51
C ARG A 93 15.86 34.01 18.51
N TRP A 94 14.92 33.17 18.11
CA TRP A 94 13.71 32.84 18.85
C TRP A 94 13.85 31.42 19.39
N ASN A 95 13.53 31.19 20.66
CA ASN A 95 13.57 29.86 21.29
C ASN A 95 12.39 28.99 20.84
N VAL A 96 12.30 28.69 19.55
CA VAL A 96 11.19 27.95 18.95
C VAL A 96 11.33 26.47 19.27
N LYS A 97 10.36 25.92 20.02
CA LYS A 97 10.28 24.49 20.29
C LYS A 97 9.75 23.74 19.06
N ARG A 98 10.64 23.08 18.31
CA ARG A 98 10.30 22.31 17.09
C ARG A 98 10.19 20.80 17.34
N GLU A 99 9.40 20.39 18.33
CA GLU A 99 9.30 18.98 18.76
C GLU A 99 8.84 18.04 17.64
N ALA A 100 7.93 18.47 16.78
CA ALA A 100 7.44 17.66 15.67
C ALA A 100 8.50 17.40 14.58
N LEU A 101 9.49 18.30 14.43
CA LEU A 101 10.61 18.13 13.51
C LEU A 101 11.70 17.25 14.14
N LYS A 102 11.94 17.36 15.45
CA LYS A 102 12.87 16.48 16.19
C LYS A 102 12.44 15.02 16.19
N ASN A 103 11.12 14.78 16.25
CA ASN A 103 10.55 13.43 16.31
C ASN A 103 10.25 12.83 14.93
N GLN A 104 10.82 13.38 13.85
CA GLN A 104 10.70 12.77 12.52
C GLN A 104 11.45 11.44 12.49
N LYS A 105 10.73 10.37 12.18
CA LYS A 105 11.31 9.04 12.00
C LYS A 105 11.50 8.80 10.51
N TYR A 106 12.75 8.57 10.12
CA TYR A 106 13.05 8.15 8.77
C TYR A 106 12.53 6.72 8.55
N ALA A 107 11.73 6.53 7.51
CA ALA A 107 11.30 5.21 7.05
C ALA A 107 11.41 5.15 5.52
N PRO A 108 11.72 3.97 4.93
CA PRO A 108 11.94 3.86 3.48
C PRO A 108 10.76 4.35 2.63
N TYR A 109 9.53 4.14 3.12
CA TYR A 109 8.27 4.48 2.46
C TYR A 109 7.64 5.79 2.96
N ILE A 110 8.33 6.55 3.81
CA ILE A 110 7.91 7.88 4.25
C ILE A 110 8.85 8.94 3.68
N TYR A 111 8.29 10.01 3.13
CA TYR A 111 9.04 11.19 2.68
C TYR A 111 8.54 12.44 3.39
N ASP A 112 9.31 12.90 4.38
CA ASP A 112 9.13 14.22 4.97
C ASP A 112 9.54 15.30 3.95
N CYS A 113 8.60 16.19 3.61
CA CYS A 113 8.71 17.09 2.47
C CYS A 113 8.08 18.45 2.74
N SER A 114 8.34 19.40 1.83
CA SER A 114 7.70 20.72 1.89
C SER A 114 6.22 20.65 1.51
N ARG A 115 5.44 21.65 1.94
CA ARG A 115 4.01 21.76 1.60
C ARG A 115 3.75 21.66 0.10
N THR A 116 4.59 22.28 -0.71
CA THR A 116 4.49 22.29 -2.18
C THR A 116 4.74 20.89 -2.76
N VAL A 117 5.73 20.17 -2.25
CA VAL A 117 6.01 18.79 -2.67
C VAL A 117 4.84 17.89 -2.29
N CYS A 118 4.32 18.03 -1.07
CA CYS A 118 3.17 17.30 -0.58
C CYS A 118 1.93 17.53 -1.48
N ASP A 119 1.57 18.79 -1.79
CA ASP A 119 0.43 19.08 -2.66
C ASP A 119 0.63 18.59 -4.11
N ASN A 120 1.85 18.69 -4.65
CA ASN A 120 2.12 18.15 -5.98
C ASN A 120 2.11 16.61 -6.01
N ALA A 121 2.51 15.94 -4.93
CA ALA A 121 2.38 14.49 -4.80
C ALA A 121 0.91 14.06 -4.83
N ARG A 122 0.00 14.83 -4.22
CA ARG A 122 -1.44 14.62 -4.36
C ARG A 122 -1.93 14.75 -5.80
N ARG A 123 -1.45 15.76 -6.53
CA ARG A 123 -1.88 16.04 -7.92
C ARG A 123 -1.29 15.07 -8.95
N GLN A 124 -0.05 14.63 -8.74
CA GLN A 124 0.71 13.80 -9.67
C GLN A 124 1.42 12.64 -8.91
N PRO A 125 0.66 11.71 -8.31
CA PRO A 125 1.18 10.72 -7.37
C PRO A 125 2.29 9.85 -7.97
N PHE A 126 2.07 9.24 -9.14
CA PHE A 126 3.05 8.35 -9.76
C PHE A 126 4.39 9.02 -10.08
N LYS A 127 4.33 10.26 -10.60
CA LYS A 127 5.54 11.04 -10.90
C LYS A 127 6.34 11.34 -9.64
N TYR A 128 5.66 11.70 -8.55
CA TYR A 128 6.31 12.05 -7.29
C TYR A 128 6.81 10.81 -6.55
N VAL A 129 6.07 9.69 -6.61
CA VAL A 129 6.54 8.40 -6.11
C VAL A 129 7.85 7.99 -6.78
N CYS A 130 7.91 8.04 -8.12
CA CYS A 130 9.15 7.78 -8.87
C CYS A 130 10.30 8.69 -8.44
N LYS A 131 10.03 9.98 -8.30
CA LYS A 131 11.06 10.98 -8.00
C LYS A 131 11.66 10.82 -6.59
N TYR A 132 10.82 10.64 -5.57
CA TYR A 132 11.26 10.72 -4.17
C TYR A 132 11.50 9.36 -3.49
N PHE A 133 11.04 8.26 -4.08
CA PHE A 133 11.35 6.91 -3.61
C PHE A 133 12.37 6.19 -4.49
N GLY A 134 12.92 6.90 -5.49
CA GLY A 134 13.99 6.39 -6.35
C GLY A 134 13.56 5.30 -7.33
N ILE A 135 12.25 5.22 -7.63
CA ILE A 135 11.70 4.23 -8.55
C ILE A 135 11.96 4.70 -9.97
N LYS A 136 12.79 3.94 -10.71
CA LYS A 136 13.16 4.23 -12.09
C LYS A 136 12.16 3.57 -13.05
N ALA A 137 11.89 4.22 -14.18
CA ALA A 137 11.10 3.60 -15.25
C ALA A 137 12.03 2.76 -16.14
N ASP A 138 12.34 1.55 -15.67
CA ASP A 138 13.09 0.52 -16.37
C ASP A 138 12.39 -0.85 -16.28
N GLU A 139 12.80 -1.79 -17.14
CA GLU A 139 12.17 -3.12 -17.23
C GLU A 139 12.23 -3.90 -15.90
N PRO A 140 13.37 -3.95 -15.16
CA PRO A 140 13.41 -4.69 -13.90
C PRO A 140 12.47 -4.11 -12.83
N THR A 141 12.29 -2.79 -12.81
CA THR A 141 11.35 -2.16 -11.90
C THR A 141 9.91 -2.46 -12.30
N LEU A 142 9.60 -2.41 -13.60
CA LEU A 142 8.28 -2.76 -14.13
C LEU A 142 7.90 -4.21 -13.75
N GLU A 143 8.79 -5.16 -13.99
CA GLU A 143 8.59 -6.59 -13.68
C GLU A 143 8.28 -6.81 -12.20
N ARG A 144 8.94 -6.09 -11.29
CA ARG A 144 8.65 -6.15 -9.85
C ARG A 144 7.25 -5.64 -9.49
N PHE A 145 6.79 -4.56 -10.13
CA PHE A 145 5.44 -4.03 -9.89
C PHE A 145 4.36 -4.91 -10.54
N GLU A 146 4.66 -5.55 -11.67
CA GLU A 146 3.78 -6.56 -12.29
C GLU A 146 3.67 -7.82 -11.42
N ALA A 147 4.79 -8.32 -10.89
CA ALA A 147 4.78 -9.43 -9.93
C ALA A 147 3.96 -9.08 -8.69
N ALA A 148 4.21 -7.92 -8.08
CA ALA A 148 3.43 -7.47 -6.92
C ALA A 148 1.94 -7.33 -7.24
N LEU A 149 1.58 -6.80 -8.41
CA LEU A 149 0.18 -6.73 -8.84
C LEU A 149 -0.46 -8.11 -8.97
N ASN A 150 0.25 -9.07 -9.56
CA ASN A 150 -0.24 -10.45 -9.70
C ASN A 150 -0.44 -11.11 -8.32
N ASP A 151 0.53 -10.94 -7.41
CA ASP A 151 0.46 -11.48 -6.05
C ASP A 151 -0.74 -10.88 -5.29
N PHE A 152 -0.92 -9.56 -5.34
CA PHE A 152 -2.05 -8.90 -4.70
C PHE A 152 -3.41 -9.26 -5.33
N SER A 153 -3.46 -9.45 -6.64
CA SER A 153 -4.67 -9.93 -7.31
C SER A 153 -5.01 -11.36 -6.86
N ALA A 154 -4.01 -12.24 -6.80
CA ALA A 154 -4.19 -13.61 -6.32
C ALA A 154 -4.66 -13.64 -4.86
N VAL A 155 -4.18 -12.72 -4.01
CA VAL A 155 -4.66 -12.56 -2.63
C VAL A 155 -6.13 -12.16 -2.58
N GLU A 156 -6.55 -11.16 -3.35
CA GLU A 156 -7.95 -10.71 -3.34
C GLU A 156 -8.89 -11.78 -3.93
N ASP A 157 -8.49 -12.45 -5.00
CA ASP A 157 -9.23 -13.59 -5.56
C ASP A 157 -9.31 -14.76 -4.55
N GLY A 158 -8.19 -15.06 -3.89
CA GLY A 158 -8.11 -16.07 -2.84
C GLY A 158 -9.04 -15.79 -1.66
N LYS A 159 -9.16 -14.53 -1.23
CA LYS A 159 -10.14 -14.13 -0.19
C LYS A 159 -11.58 -14.39 -0.62
N VAL A 160 -11.92 -14.11 -1.87
CA VAL A 160 -13.26 -14.37 -2.40
C VAL A 160 -13.54 -15.88 -2.40
N SER A 161 -12.57 -16.69 -2.84
CA SER A 161 -12.67 -18.15 -2.81
C SER A 161 -12.80 -18.71 -1.39
N LEU A 162 -11.95 -18.27 -0.46
CA LEU A 162 -12.02 -18.65 0.95
C LEU A 162 -13.37 -18.32 1.58
N LYS A 163 -13.89 -17.13 1.32
CA LYS A 163 -15.20 -16.72 1.83
C LYS A 163 -16.31 -17.64 1.31
N LYS A 164 -16.28 -17.96 0.02
CA LYS A 164 -17.27 -18.84 -0.61
C LYS A 164 -17.19 -20.27 -0.05
N GLU A 165 -15.99 -20.82 0.08
CA GLU A 165 -15.78 -22.16 0.62
C GLU A 165 -16.23 -22.25 2.09
N ARG A 166 -15.90 -21.23 2.89
CA ARG A 166 -16.39 -21.10 4.26
C ARG A 166 -17.91 -21.07 4.32
N GLU A 167 -18.57 -20.29 3.46
CA GLU A 167 -20.04 -20.24 3.38
C GLU A 167 -20.64 -21.61 3.01
N GLN A 168 -20.00 -22.37 2.12
CA GLN A 168 -20.42 -23.71 1.73
C GLN A 168 -20.31 -24.70 2.89
N ILE A 169 -19.21 -24.69 3.64
CA ILE A 169 -19.03 -25.52 4.84
C ILE A 169 -20.05 -25.14 5.90
N MET A 170 -20.25 -23.85 6.15
CA MET A 170 -21.25 -23.39 7.12
C MET A 170 -22.67 -23.83 6.73
N THR A 171 -22.97 -23.88 5.44
CA THR A 171 -24.25 -24.38 4.93
C THR A 171 -24.37 -25.90 5.07
N SER A 172 -23.29 -26.66 4.85
CA SER A 172 -23.32 -28.13 4.93
C SER A 172 -23.54 -28.63 6.37
N ILE A 173 -23.05 -27.89 7.37
CA ILE A 173 -23.25 -28.19 8.78
C ILE A 173 -24.51 -27.54 9.37
N ASP A 174 -25.27 -26.76 8.59
CA ASP A 174 -26.36 -25.93 9.10
C ASP A 174 -27.44 -26.74 9.83
N ALA A 175 -27.76 -27.93 9.30
CA ALA A 175 -28.75 -28.84 9.89
C ALA A 175 -28.28 -29.49 11.20
N ASP A 176 -26.97 -29.64 11.39
CA ASP A 176 -26.37 -30.32 12.53
C ASP A 176 -26.09 -29.37 13.71
N VAL A 177 -26.14 -28.05 13.47
CA VAL A 177 -25.88 -27.02 14.49
C VAL A 177 -27.19 -26.43 15.04
N PRO A 178 -27.38 -26.42 16.38
CA PRO A 178 -28.56 -25.83 17.00
C PRO A 178 -28.74 -24.34 16.67
N PHE A 179 -29.99 -23.93 16.42
CA PHE A 179 -30.36 -22.55 16.07
C PHE A 179 -29.84 -21.50 17.07
N LEU A 180 -29.88 -21.80 18.37
CA LEU A 180 -29.40 -20.90 19.42
C LEU A 180 -27.89 -20.67 19.37
N ILE A 181 -27.10 -21.66 18.95
CA ILE A 181 -25.64 -21.51 18.76
C ILE A 181 -25.37 -20.68 17.50
N LYS A 182 -26.07 -20.95 16.40
CA LYS A 182 -25.93 -20.19 15.15
C LYS A 182 -26.23 -18.70 15.34
N LYS A 183 -27.34 -18.38 16.01
CA LYS A 183 -27.83 -17.00 16.15
C LYS A 183 -27.03 -16.16 17.15
N PHE A 184 -26.60 -16.74 18.27
CA PHE A 184 -25.98 -15.98 19.37
C PHE A 184 -24.48 -16.25 19.54
N SER A 185 -23.93 -17.30 18.93
CA SER A 185 -22.52 -17.71 19.05
C SER A 185 -21.83 -18.04 17.72
N GLY A 186 -22.29 -17.49 16.58
CA GLY A 186 -21.73 -17.77 15.24
C GLY A 186 -20.22 -17.58 15.12
N LYS A 187 -19.67 -16.44 15.56
CA LYS A 187 -18.20 -16.20 15.53
C LYS A 187 -17.41 -17.22 16.36
N LYS A 188 -17.97 -17.61 17.52
CA LYS A 188 -17.33 -18.56 18.42
C LYS A 188 -17.45 -20.01 17.92
N LEU A 189 -18.54 -20.31 17.21
CA LEU A 189 -18.71 -21.56 16.47
C LEU A 189 -17.61 -21.71 15.42
N GLU A 190 -17.41 -20.69 14.59
CA GLU A 190 -16.34 -20.69 13.58
C GLU A 190 -14.95 -20.88 14.20
N ALA A 191 -14.63 -20.13 15.24
CA ALA A 191 -13.35 -20.27 15.96
C ALA A 191 -13.18 -21.64 16.63
N LYS A 192 -14.25 -22.27 17.10
CA LYS A 192 -14.20 -23.62 17.71
C LYS A 192 -14.12 -24.74 16.67
N LEU A 193 -14.70 -24.55 15.48
CA LEU A 193 -14.52 -25.44 14.35
C LEU A 193 -13.04 -25.47 13.95
N GLY A 194 -12.37 -24.32 13.97
CA GLY A 194 -10.93 -24.20 13.74
C GLY A 194 -10.57 -23.30 12.57
N PHE A 195 -11.51 -22.50 12.07
CA PHE A 195 -11.21 -21.48 11.07
C PHE A 195 -10.39 -20.35 11.69
N ASP A 196 -9.28 -20.01 11.04
CA ASP A 196 -8.49 -18.84 11.40
C ASP A 196 -9.26 -17.54 11.08
N GLU A 197 -9.00 -16.49 11.87
CA GLU A 197 -9.56 -15.17 11.59
C GLU A 197 -8.87 -14.59 10.34
N VAL A 198 -9.62 -14.53 9.23
CA VAL A 198 -9.16 -13.89 8.00
C VAL A 198 -9.32 -12.38 8.14
N ASP A 199 -8.20 -11.65 8.10
CA ASP A 199 -8.27 -10.19 8.00
C ASP A 199 -8.59 -9.78 6.56
N PHE A 200 -9.88 -9.50 6.33
CA PHE A 200 -10.40 -8.94 5.09
C PHE A 200 -10.16 -7.43 4.97
N SER A 201 -9.48 -6.79 5.93
CA SER A 201 -9.13 -5.38 5.80
C SER A 201 -8.21 -5.15 4.60
N THR A 202 -8.24 -3.93 4.05
CA THR A 202 -7.32 -3.46 3.01
C THR A 202 -6.04 -2.85 3.59
N LEU A 203 -5.80 -3.00 4.90
CA LEU A 203 -4.68 -2.37 5.61
C LEU A 203 -3.31 -2.96 5.22
N TYR A 204 -3.30 -4.09 4.51
CA TYR A 204 -2.10 -4.75 4.05
C TYR A 204 -1.55 -4.15 2.75
N PHE A 205 -2.34 -3.36 1.99
CA PHE A 205 -1.82 -2.74 0.78
C PHE A 205 -0.70 -1.78 1.12
N PRO A 206 0.46 -1.92 0.48
CA PRO A 206 1.58 -1.10 0.83
C PRO A 206 1.38 0.31 0.30
N LYS A 207 1.94 1.31 0.99
CA LYS A 207 1.74 2.72 0.64
C LYS A 207 3.00 3.56 0.74
N TYR A 208 3.10 4.53 -0.16
CA TYR A 208 4.10 5.59 -0.09
C TYR A 208 3.50 6.82 0.55
N GLU A 209 4.15 7.32 1.60
CA GLU A 209 3.65 8.43 2.41
C GLU A 209 4.45 9.70 2.14
N PHE A 210 3.74 10.77 1.76
CA PHE A 210 4.29 12.12 1.73
C PHE A 210 3.77 12.87 2.94
N LYS A 211 4.69 13.38 3.77
CA LYS A 211 4.36 14.07 5.01
C LYS A 211 4.96 15.47 5.01
N TYR A 212 4.15 16.44 5.39
CA TYR A 212 4.58 17.81 5.65
C TYR A 212 4.26 18.17 7.09
N VAL A 213 5.19 18.83 7.75
CA VAL A 213 5.00 19.45 9.07
C VAL A 213 5.45 20.91 8.95
N SER A 214 4.64 21.83 9.48
CA SER A 214 4.98 23.26 9.47
C SER A 214 6.21 23.55 10.33
N ALA A 215 6.90 24.66 10.05
CA ALA A 215 8.11 25.04 10.79
C ALA A 215 7.90 25.17 12.31
N GLY A 216 6.67 25.50 12.74
CA GLY A 216 6.28 25.57 14.15
C GLY A 216 5.73 24.26 14.72
N GLY A 217 5.58 23.20 13.91
CA GLY A 217 5.09 21.88 14.35
C GLY A 217 3.59 21.78 14.60
N ASN A 218 2.84 22.88 14.50
CA ASN A 218 1.41 22.93 14.86
C ASN A 218 0.46 22.50 13.72
N THR A 219 0.98 22.28 12.53
CA THR A 219 0.16 21.87 11.37
C THR A 219 0.91 20.83 10.58
N SER A 220 0.22 19.76 10.21
CA SER A 220 0.77 18.72 9.35
C SER A 220 -0.21 18.33 8.25
N THR A 221 0.32 17.90 7.12
CA THR A 221 -0.45 17.35 6.00
C THR A 221 0.20 16.07 5.55
N LYS A 222 -0.61 15.06 5.26
CA LYS A 222 -0.15 13.74 4.85
C LYS A 222 -0.95 13.27 3.65
N TYR A 223 -0.28 12.69 2.67
CA TYR A 223 -0.90 12.01 1.53
C TYR A 223 -0.30 10.61 1.39
N ASP A 224 -1.19 9.62 1.40
CA ASP A 224 -0.84 8.22 1.21
C ASP A 224 -1.15 7.83 -0.23
N VAL A 225 -0.13 7.36 -0.95
CA VAL A 225 -0.28 6.72 -2.25
C VAL A 225 -0.32 5.22 -2.00
N VAL A 226 -1.52 4.70 -1.79
CA VAL A 226 -1.77 3.27 -1.55
C VAL A 226 -1.65 2.51 -2.86
N MET A 227 -0.88 1.42 -2.87
CA MET A 227 -0.71 0.55 -4.02
C MET A 227 -1.74 -0.59 -3.95
N ASP A 228 -3.02 -0.24 -4.04
CA ASP A 228 -4.10 -1.21 -4.25
C ASP A 228 -4.11 -1.72 -5.69
N ILE A 229 -4.99 -2.68 -6.00
CA ILE A 229 -5.04 -3.32 -7.33
C ILE A 229 -5.28 -2.29 -8.46
N ASP A 230 -6.21 -1.35 -8.29
CA ASP A 230 -6.48 -0.33 -9.33
C ASP A 230 -5.27 0.57 -9.53
N ASN A 231 -4.69 1.05 -8.44
CA ASN A 231 -3.59 1.99 -8.48
C ASN A 231 -2.30 1.32 -8.99
N LEU A 232 -2.05 0.05 -8.65
CA LEU A 232 -0.97 -0.76 -9.20
C LEU A 232 -1.12 -0.98 -10.70
N ASN A 233 -2.31 -1.37 -11.19
CA ASN A 233 -2.59 -1.50 -12.63
C ASN A 233 -2.26 -0.21 -13.39
N ARG A 234 -2.72 0.93 -12.86
CA ARG A 234 -2.47 2.25 -13.44
C ARG A 234 -0.99 2.63 -13.35
N PHE A 235 -0.29 2.23 -12.29
CA PHE A 235 1.12 2.50 -12.12
C PHE A 235 2.00 1.67 -13.06
N VAL A 236 1.70 0.37 -13.23
CA VAL A 236 2.33 -0.51 -14.22
C VAL A 236 2.16 0.07 -15.63
N THR A 237 0.94 0.50 -15.97
CA THR A 237 0.67 1.16 -17.26
C THR A 237 1.51 2.43 -17.43
N PHE A 238 1.54 3.28 -16.41
CA PHE A 238 2.35 4.51 -16.40
C PHE A 238 3.85 4.22 -16.60
N LEU A 239 4.41 3.20 -15.94
CA LEU A 239 5.80 2.79 -16.11
C LEU A 239 6.05 2.24 -17.53
N SER A 240 5.15 1.39 -18.02
CA SER A 240 5.21 0.82 -19.38
C SER A 240 5.22 1.93 -20.45
N GLU A 241 4.33 2.93 -20.33
CA GLU A 241 4.28 4.07 -21.25
C GLU A 241 5.55 4.92 -21.19
N LYS A 242 6.10 5.16 -19.99
CA LYS A 242 7.38 5.86 -19.80
C LYS A 242 8.54 5.12 -20.48
N ILE A 243 8.60 3.81 -20.33
CA ILE A 243 9.63 2.95 -20.93
C ILE A 243 9.48 2.95 -22.45
N LYS A 244 8.27 2.74 -22.98
CA LYS A 244 7.96 2.80 -24.41
C LYS A 244 8.33 4.15 -25.01
N PHE A 245 7.96 5.25 -24.35
CA PHE A 245 8.34 6.59 -24.80
C PHE A 245 9.86 6.74 -24.86
N LYS A 246 10.59 6.30 -23.83
CA LYS A 246 12.05 6.35 -23.81
C LYS A 246 12.67 5.55 -24.96
N LYS A 247 12.12 4.38 -25.31
CA LYS A 247 12.58 3.56 -26.45
C LYS A 247 12.13 4.09 -27.82
N SER A 248 11.10 4.92 -27.88
CA SER A 248 10.55 5.45 -29.13
C SER A 248 11.51 6.40 -29.85
N ALA A 249 11.36 6.55 -31.17
CA ALA A 249 12.18 7.48 -31.94
C ALA A 249 12.01 8.94 -31.50
N ALA A 250 10.81 9.33 -31.06
CA ALA A 250 10.57 10.66 -30.50
C ALA A 250 11.32 10.86 -29.17
N GLY A 251 11.30 9.87 -28.28
CA GLY A 251 12.04 9.91 -27.01
C GLY A 251 13.54 9.95 -27.22
N GLN A 252 14.08 9.11 -28.12
CA GLN A 252 15.50 9.11 -28.47
C GLN A 252 15.94 10.46 -29.08
N ARG A 253 15.11 11.07 -29.93
CA ARG A 253 15.38 12.42 -30.45
C ARG A 253 15.26 13.51 -29.39
N ALA A 254 14.37 13.37 -28.41
CA ALA A 254 14.26 14.32 -27.30
C ALA A 254 15.51 14.32 -26.40
N LEU A 255 16.26 13.21 -26.35
CA LEU A 255 17.55 13.14 -25.64
C LEU A 255 18.67 13.93 -26.36
N MET A 256 18.50 14.27 -27.64
CA MET A 256 19.43 15.13 -28.41
C MET A 256 19.33 16.61 -28.01
N THR A 257 19.81 16.90 -26.79
CA THR A 257 19.94 18.27 -26.28
C THR A 257 21.07 19.03 -26.99
N SER A 258 21.02 20.36 -26.98
CA SER A 258 22.11 21.20 -27.53
C SER A 258 23.45 20.95 -26.82
N GLY A 259 23.43 20.71 -25.50
CA GLY A 259 24.63 20.38 -24.73
C GLY A 259 25.27 19.06 -25.16
N LEU A 260 24.48 18.01 -25.31
CA LEU A 260 24.98 16.73 -25.82
C LEU A 260 25.51 16.88 -27.25
N ARG A 261 24.82 17.65 -28.10
CA ARG A 261 25.32 17.94 -29.46
C ARG A 261 26.67 18.66 -29.44
N GLN A 262 26.84 19.65 -28.59
CA GLN A 262 28.10 20.37 -28.48
C GLN A 262 29.23 19.46 -27.98
N TYR A 263 28.95 18.63 -26.96
CA TYR A 263 29.91 17.67 -26.43
C TYR A 263 30.40 16.67 -27.51
N ILE A 264 29.50 16.10 -28.31
CA ILE A 264 29.88 15.18 -29.38
C ILE A 264 30.74 15.89 -30.45
N LYS A 265 30.40 17.14 -30.82
CA LYS A 265 31.24 17.93 -31.73
C LYS A 265 32.64 18.17 -31.18
N GLU A 266 32.76 18.48 -29.89
CA GLU A 266 34.06 18.69 -29.24
C GLU A 266 34.88 17.40 -29.17
N ARG A 267 34.25 16.29 -28.79
CA ARG A 267 34.85 14.94 -28.77
C ARG A 267 35.40 14.56 -30.15
N ASP A 268 34.64 14.87 -31.20
CA ASP A 268 35.00 14.57 -32.59
C ASP A 268 35.85 15.69 -33.23
N HIS A 269 36.35 16.64 -32.43
CA HIS A 269 37.20 17.76 -32.86
C HIS A 269 36.60 18.58 -34.01
N PHE A 270 35.30 18.82 -33.97
CA PHE A 270 34.55 19.55 -35.01
C PHE A 270 34.85 19.02 -36.41
N THR A 271 34.97 17.69 -36.52
CA THR A 271 35.33 16.99 -37.75
C THR A 271 34.40 15.80 -37.97
N CYS A 272 33.81 15.72 -39.16
CA CYS A 272 32.95 14.59 -39.53
C CYS A 272 33.75 13.29 -39.45
N ARG A 273 33.26 12.33 -38.67
CA ARG A 273 33.91 11.03 -38.44
C ARG A 273 33.80 10.11 -39.65
N TYR A 274 32.84 10.35 -40.54
CA TYR A 274 32.65 9.58 -41.75
C TYR A 274 33.53 10.04 -42.91
N CYS A 275 33.57 11.35 -43.21
CA CYS A 275 34.25 11.89 -44.40
C CYS A 275 35.51 12.74 -44.10
N GLY A 276 35.75 13.11 -42.84
CA GLY A 276 36.91 13.92 -42.44
C GLY A 276 36.79 15.43 -42.74
N ALA A 277 35.63 15.91 -43.19
CA ALA A 277 35.36 17.34 -43.33
C ALA A 277 35.41 18.02 -41.97
N SER A 278 36.09 19.17 -41.86
CA SER A 278 36.36 19.83 -40.59
C SER A 278 36.10 21.31 -40.66
N ILE A 279 35.52 21.87 -39.60
CA ILE A 279 35.27 23.31 -39.47
C ILE A 279 36.58 24.10 -39.50
N SER A 280 37.71 23.49 -39.11
CA SER A 280 39.03 24.15 -39.19
C SER A 280 39.47 24.43 -40.63
N LYS A 281 39.00 23.63 -41.60
CA LYS A 281 39.28 23.80 -43.03
C LYS A 281 38.23 24.67 -43.71
N GLU A 282 36.97 24.51 -43.31
CA GLU A 282 35.83 25.24 -43.86
C GLU A 282 35.03 25.89 -42.71
N PRO A 283 35.30 27.16 -42.37
CA PRO A 283 34.71 27.81 -41.19
C PRO A 283 33.17 27.87 -41.18
N ASN A 284 32.54 27.84 -42.35
CA ASN A 284 31.08 27.89 -42.49
C ASN A 284 30.44 26.49 -42.63
N LEU A 285 31.20 25.42 -42.44
CA LEU A 285 30.70 24.05 -42.51
C LEU A 285 29.72 23.76 -41.36
N LEU A 286 28.53 23.29 -41.71
CA LEU A 286 27.52 22.87 -40.74
C LEU A 286 27.68 21.37 -40.48
N LEU A 287 28.16 21.02 -39.28
CA LEU A 287 28.18 19.64 -38.81
C LEU A 287 26.89 19.32 -38.06
N GLU A 288 26.22 18.28 -38.53
CA GLU A 288 25.10 17.64 -37.83
C GLU A 288 25.61 16.43 -37.04
N ILE A 289 24.79 15.94 -36.12
CA ILE A 289 25.10 14.71 -35.38
C ILE A 289 24.09 13.67 -35.77
N ASP A 290 24.60 12.49 -36.07
CA ASP A 290 23.81 11.33 -36.43
C ASP A 290 24.13 10.15 -35.53
N HIS A 291 23.23 9.17 -35.53
CA HIS A 291 23.43 7.91 -34.85
C HIS A 291 24.23 6.94 -35.73
N ILE A 292 25.22 6.26 -35.18
CA ILE A 292 25.99 5.21 -35.87
C ILE A 292 25.04 4.06 -36.26
N VAL A 293 24.29 3.55 -35.28
CA VAL A 293 23.14 2.68 -35.50
C VAL A 293 21.89 3.56 -35.53
N PRO A 294 21.13 3.62 -36.64
CA PRO A 294 19.94 4.44 -36.73
C PRO A 294 18.90 4.09 -35.67
N VAL A 295 18.17 5.10 -35.18
CA VAL A 295 17.07 4.91 -34.22
C VAL A 295 15.99 3.97 -34.75
N SER A 296 15.73 3.97 -36.06
CA SER A 296 14.78 3.04 -36.71
C SER A 296 15.20 1.57 -36.62
N LYS A 297 16.49 1.29 -36.39
CA LYS A 297 17.06 -0.05 -36.19
C LYS A 297 17.34 -0.34 -34.71
N GLY A 298 16.80 0.46 -33.79
CA GLY A 298 16.98 0.28 -32.35
C GLY A 298 18.21 0.97 -31.75
N GLY A 299 18.90 1.83 -32.51
CA GLY A 299 20.00 2.62 -31.98
C GLY A 299 19.56 3.60 -30.90
N LEU A 300 20.35 3.69 -29.83
CA LEU A 300 20.09 4.55 -28.68
C LEU A 300 20.88 5.86 -28.79
N THR A 301 20.34 6.92 -28.22
CA THR A 301 20.99 8.22 -28.06
C THR A 301 21.96 8.17 -26.88
N THR A 302 23.10 7.53 -27.11
CA THR A 302 24.22 7.41 -26.16
C THR A 302 25.49 7.94 -26.81
N GLU A 303 26.44 8.43 -26.02
CA GLU A 303 27.68 9.03 -26.54
C GLU A 303 28.38 8.11 -27.55
N ASP A 304 28.50 6.83 -27.24
CA ASP A 304 29.17 5.83 -28.08
C ASP A 304 28.44 5.54 -29.42
N ASN A 305 27.15 5.85 -29.51
CA ASN A 305 26.34 5.61 -30.71
C ASN A 305 26.08 6.91 -31.50
N LEU A 306 26.72 8.02 -31.14
CA LEU A 306 26.59 9.32 -31.81
C LEU A 306 27.91 9.70 -32.45
N GLN A 307 27.84 10.42 -33.57
CA GLN A 307 29.01 10.94 -34.29
C GLN A 307 28.67 12.20 -35.08
N THR A 308 29.68 13.04 -35.37
CA THR A 308 29.60 14.09 -36.40
C THR A 308 29.87 13.60 -37.81
#